data_AF-A0A251RMC3-F1
#
_entry.id   AF-A0A251RMC3-F1
#
_cell.length_a   1.000
_cell.length_b   1.000
_cell.length_c   1.000
_cell.angle_alpha   90.00
_cell.angle_beta   90.00
_cell.angle_gamma   90.00
#
_symmetry.space_group_name_H-M   'P 1'
#
loop_
_entity.id
_entity.type
_entity.pdbx_description
1 polymer ?
#
loop_
_entity_poly.entity_id
_entity_poly.type
_entity_poly.pdbx_seq_one_letter_code
_entity_poly.pdbx_strand_id
1 'polypeptide(L)'
;MEDLIAQFSFLSNQALQDKSFDPATIEDLMKLFEIEAYKSWAAVELEQQQEVEAAEVAMQEAEDYMDSVMESAMDEFRRFEAEMEAISKAELDSLVATAESARKMGKFMENAATIASKRYIEAALNSATASMKSAWKGISTSKEATAESARKEGSLLFVVPFLLFGEKEKRQGG
;
A
#
# COMPACT_ATOMS: atom_id res chain seq x y z
N MET A 1 25.01 -54.53 40.75
CA MET A 1 25.71 -55.21 39.63
C MET A 1 27.21 -55.36 39.87
N GLU A 2 28.00 -54.28 39.96
CA GLU A 2 29.48 -54.34 40.07
C GLU A 2 30.01 -55.26 41.18
N ASP A 3 29.42 -55.22 42.38
CA ASP A 3 29.83 -56.08 43.50
C ASP A 3 29.67 -57.59 43.19
N LEU A 4 28.68 -57.96 42.38
CA LEU A 4 28.48 -59.35 41.92
C LEU A 4 29.57 -59.74 40.91
N ILE A 5 29.99 -58.82 40.04
CA ILE A 5 31.09 -59.04 39.08
C ILE A 5 32.43 -59.20 39.81
N ALA A 6 32.66 -58.41 40.86
CA ALA A 6 33.82 -58.54 41.73
C ALA A 6 33.82 -59.90 42.48
N GLN A 7 32.70 -60.31 43.06
CA GLN A 7 32.55 -61.61 43.72
C GLN A 7 32.71 -62.78 42.74
N PHE A 8 32.16 -62.68 41.53
CA PHE A 8 32.30 -63.71 40.49
C PHE A 8 33.76 -63.88 40.07
N SER A 9 34.46 -62.77 39.89
CA SER A 9 35.91 -62.76 39.59
C SER A 9 36.72 -63.38 40.74
N PHE A 10 36.35 -63.11 41.99
CA PHE A 10 36.99 -63.72 43.16
C PHE A 10 36.77 -65.24 43.22
N LEU A 11 35.52 -65.71 43.15
CA LEU A 11 35.19 -67.14 43.20
C LEU A 11 35.78 -67.91 42.01
N SER A 12 35.77 -67.32 40.80
CA SER A 12 36.38 -67.93 39.61
C SER A 12 37.90 -68.11 39.78
N ASN A 13 38.59 -67.13 40.37
CA ASN A 13 40.02 -67.25 40.68
C ASN A 13 40.29 -68.30 41.78
N GLN A 14 39.42 -68.41 42.78
CA GLN A 14 39.53 -69.43 43.83
C GLN A 14 39.33 -70.84 43.25
N ALA A 15 38.33 -71.05 42.40
CA ALA A 15 38.04 -72.34 41.76
C ALA A 15 39.19 -72.87 40.88
N LEU A 16 40.06 -71.98 40.37
CA LEU A 16 41.26 -72.35 39.61
C LEU A 16 42.43 -72.82 40.51
N GLN A 17 42.46 -72.43 41.77
CA GLN A 17 43.57 -72.67 42.69
C GLN A 17 43.26 -73.73 43.77
N ASP A 18 42.01 -73.79 44.21
CA ASP A 18 41.55 -74.68 45.28
C ASP A 18 40.88 -75.94 44.72
N LYS A 19 41.47 -77.11 44.98
CA LYS A 19 40.93 -78.42 44.56
C LYS A 19 39.75 -78.91 45.40
N SER A 20 39.47 -78.25 46.52
CA SER A 20 38.32 -78.50 47.40
C SER A 20 37.20 -77.46 47.25
N PHE A 21 37.28 -76.60 46.24
CA PHE A 21 36.26 -75.59 45.94
C PHE A 21 34.87 -76.23 45.75
N ASP A 22 33.85 -75.61 46.34
CA ASP A 22 32.45 -76.02 46.19
C ASP A 22 31.77 -75.25 45.04
N PRO A 23 31.40 -75.91 43.92
CA PRO A 23 30.75 -75.27 42.79
C PRO A 23 29.39 -74.64 43.12
N ALA A 24 28.70 -75.08 44.17
CA ALA A 24 27.40 -74.53 44.57
C ALA A 24 27.50 -73.03 44.91
N THR A 25 28.66 -72.56 45.39
CA THR A 25 28.90 -71.15 45.69
C THR A 25 28.83 -70.25 44.45
N ILE A 26 29.22 -70.74 43.27
CA ILE A 26 29.06 -70.02 42.00
C ILE A 26 27.59 -70.06 41.57
N GLU A 27 26.91 -71.19 41.72
CA GLU A 27 25.49 -71.33 41.36
C GLU A 27 24.60 -70.36 42.16
N ASP A 28 24.84 -70.23 43.47
CA ASP A 28 24.12 -69.29 44.33
C ASP A 28 24.44 -67.83 43.98
N LEU A 29 25.67 -67.51 43.58
CA LEU A 29 26.00 -66.19 43.05
C LEU A 29 25.30 -65.92 41.70
N MET A 30 25.19 -66.92 40.81
CA MET A 30 24.48 -66.78 39.54
C MET A 30 22.98 -66.49 39.73
N LYS A 31 22.34 -67.04 40.77
CA LYS A 31 20.95 -66.69 41.14
C LYS A 31 20.82 -65.22 41.53
N LEU A 32 21.83 -64.65 42.20
CA LEU A 32 21.86 -63.22 42.52
C LEU A 32 22.05 -62.35 41.27
N PHE A 33 22.89 -62.77 40.31
CA PHE A 33 23.00 -62.11 39.01
C PHE A 33 21.68 -62.08 38.24
N GLU A 34 20.96 -63.19 38.19
CA GLU A 34 19.66 -63.27 37.52
C GLU A 34 18.65 -62.30 38.14
N ILE A 35 18.54 -62.29 39.47
CA ILE A 35 17.65 -61.38 40.21
C ILE A 35 18.04 -59.90 39.99
N GLU A 36 19.33 -59.58 40.03
CA GLU A 36 19.83 -58.22 39.81
C GLU A 36 19.56 -57.77 38.36
N ALA A 37 19.83 -58.62 37.37
CA ALA A 37 19.61 -58.31 35.96
C ALA A 37 18.12 -58.04 35.66
N TYR A 38 17.20 -58.85 36.19
CA TYR A 38 15.77 -58.59 36.05
C TYR A 38 15.34 -57.28 36.72
N LYS A 39 15.89 -56.94 37.91
CA LYS A 39 15.62 -55.67 38.58
C LYS A 39 16.14 -54.48 37.78
N SER A 40 17.37 -54.55 37.27
CA SER A 40 17.96 -53.49 36.45
C SER A 40 17.18 -53.29 35.15
N TRP A 41 16.77 -54.36 34.47
CA TRP A 41 15.94 -54.23 33.27
C TRP A 41 14.56 -53.65 33.60
N ALA A 42 13.87 -54.14 34.62
CA ALA A 42 12.56 -53.60 35.03
C ALA A 42 12.63 -52.13 35.47
N ALA A 43 13.74 -51.69 36.07
CA ALA A 43 13.97 -50.29 36.41
C ALA A 43 14.15 -49.41 35.16
N VAL A 44 14.97 -49.86 34.20
CA VAL A 44 15.18 -49.15 32.91
C VAL A 44 13.90 -49.09 32.09
N GLU A 45 13.12 -50.17 32.01
CA GLU A 45 11.84 -50.19 31.29
C GLU A 45 10.84 -49.20 31.91
N LEU A 46 10.79 -49.11 33.24
CA LEU A 46 9.93 -48.15 33.96
C LEU A 46 10.39 -46.71 33.77
N GLU A 47 11.70 -46.44 33.85
CA GLU A 47 12.30 -45.12 33.59
C GLU A 47 12.00 -44.68 32.15
N GLN A 48 12.26 -45.55 31.17
CA GLN A 48 11.99 -45.27 29.76
C GLN A 48 10.49 -45.03 29.49
N GLN A 49 9.59 -45.76 30.16
CA GLN A 49 8.15 -45.52 30.02
C GLN A 49 7.72 -44.16 30.61
N GLN A 50 8.33 -43.74 31.73
CA GLN A 50 8.10 -42.40 32.31
C GLN A 50 8.67 -41.28 31.42
N GLU A 51 9.86 -41.49 30.82
CA GLU A 51 10.43 -40.54 29.87
C GLU A 51 9.55 -40.37 28.62
N VAL A 52 9.00 -41.47 28.09
CA VAL A 52 8.06 -41.43 26.95
C VAL A 52 6.77 -40.70 27.31
N GLU A 53 6.13 -41.03 28.44
CA GLU A 53 4.90 -40.36 28.89
C GLU A 53 5.14 -38.85 29.11
N ALA A 54 6.26 -38.46 29.72
CA ALA A 54 6.63 -37.06 29.90
C ALA A 54 6.91 -36.34 28.57
N ALA A 55 7.53 -37.02 27.60
CA ALA A 55 7.78 -36.47 26.27
C ALA A 55 6.49 -36.30 25.45
N GLU A 56 5.56 -37.25 25.52
CA GLU A 56 4.24 -37.18 24.88
C GLU A 56 3.40 -36.03 25.46
N VAL A 57 3.38 -35.86 26.79
CA VAL A 57 2.71 -34.72 27.44
C VAL A 57 3.32 -33.39 27.01
N ALA A 58 4.65 -33.26 27.04
CA ALA A 58 5.33 -32.02 26.62
C ALA A 58 5.13 -31.71 25.13
N MET A 59 5.01 -32.73 24.28
CA MET A 59 4.66 -32.57 22.87
C MET A 59 3.22 -32.07 22.71
N GLN A 60 2.25 -32.66 23.42
CA GLN A 60 0.85 -32.20 23.36
C GLN A 60 0.70 -30.75 23.87
N GLU A 61 1.36 -30.39 24.96
CA GLU A 61 1.35 -29.00 25.46
C GLU A 61 1.95 -28.01 24.44
N ALA A 62 2.96 -28.43 23.68
CA ALA A 62 3.54 -27.62 22.62
C ALA A 62 2.62 -27.50 21.39
N GLU A 63 1.93 -28.57 20.99
CA GLU A 63 0.93 -28.57 19.92
C GLU A 63 -0.27 -27.68 20.28
N ASP A 64 -0.86 -27.86 21.46
CA ASP A 64 -1.97 -27.05 21.98
C ASP A 64 -1.61 -25.54 22.02
N TYR A 65 -0.38 -25.22 22.45
CA TYR A 65 0.12 -23.85 22.42
C TYR A 65 0.27 -23.31 20.99
N MET A 66 0.88 -24.08 20.09
CA MET A 66 1.03 -23.68 18.69
C MET A 66 -0.31 -23.46 18.00
N ASP A 67 -1.28 -24.34 18.20
CA ASP A 67 -2.63 -24.18 17.65
C ASP A 67 -3.32 -22.92 18.19
N SER A 68 -3.20 -22.62 19.49
CA SER A 68 -3.77 -21.39 20.07
C SER A 68 -3.16 -20.10 19.47
N VAL A 69 -1.84 -20.09 19.21
CA VAL A 69 -1.14 -18.97 18.58
C VAL A 69 -1.50 -18.85 17.10
N MET A 70 -1.61 -19.97 16.39
CA MET A 70 -2.01 -19.99 14.98
C MET A 70 -3.47 -19.55 14.80
N GLU A 71 -4.38 -19.99 15.65
CA GLU A 71 -5.78 -19.54 15.62
C GLU A 71 -5.88 -18.03 15.86
N SER A 72 -5.21 -17.51 16.89
CA SER A 72 -5.18 -16.06 17.19
C SER A 72 -4.60 -15.26 16.02
N ALA A 73 -3.48 -15.70 15.44
CA ALA A 73 -2.86 -15.03 14.30
C ALA A 73 -3.76 -15.04 13.06
N MET A 74 -4.43 -16.16 12.78
CA MET A 74 -5.40 -16.26 11.67
C MET A 74 -6.62 -15.36 11.89
N ASP A 75 -7.06 -15.20 13.14
CA ASP A 75 -8.14 -14.28 13.50
C ASP A 75 -7.76 -12.80 13.32
N GLU A 76 -6.51 -12.44 13.67
CA GLU A 76 -5.94 -11.12 13.38
C GLU A 76 -5.83 -10.86 11.88
N PHE A 77 -5.34 -11.83 11.09
CA PHE A 77 -5.30 -11.71 9.63
C PHE A 77 -6.69 -11.54 9.01
N ARG A 78 -7.70 -12.30 9.47
CA ARG A 78 -9.10 -12.14 9.03
C ARG A 78 -9.64 -10.74 9.29
N ARG A 79 -9.34 -10.16 10.46
CA ARG A 79 -9.76 -8.79 10.81
C ARG A 79 -9.04 -7.75 9.96
N PHE A 80 -7.71 -7.89 9.82
CA PHE A 80 -6.90 -7.01 8.99
C PHE A 80 -7.36 -6.99 7.53
N GLU A 81 -7.66 -8.15 6.93
CA GLU A 81 -8.17 -8.25 5.56
C GLU A 81 -9.53 -7.53 5.42
N ALA A 82 -10.46 -7.75 6.34
CA ALA A 82 -11.77 -7.11 6.32
C ALA A 82 -11.69 -5.58 6.53
N GLU A 83 -10.82 -5.11 7.42
CA GLU A 83 -10.55 -3.67 7.60
C GLU A 83 -9.91 -3.05 6.35
N MET A 84 -8.94 -3.74 5.75
CA MET A 84 -8.27 -3.28 4.52
C MET A 84 -9.24 -3.23 3.32
N GLU A 85 -10.12 -4.22 3.15
CA GLU A 85 -11.15 -4.19 2.11
C GLU A 85 -12.13 -3.02 2.33
N ALA A 86 -12.59 -2.83 3.57
CA ALA A 86 -13.51 -1.74 3.91
C ALA A 86 -12.90 -0.35 3.66
N ILE A 87 -11.63 -0.14 4.04
CA ILE A 87 -10.89 1.11 3.78
C ILE A 87 -10.69 1.29 2.27
N SER A 88 -10.19 0.27 1.56
CA SER A 88 -9.93 0.35 0.12
C SER A 88 -11.20 0.69 -0.68
N LYS A 89 -12.34 0.11 -0.29
CA LYS A 89 -13.64 0.43 -0.88
C LYS A 89 -14.07 1.87 -0.61
N ALA A 90 -13.94 2.34 0.63
CA ALA A 90 -14.28 3.72 0.99
C ALA A 90 -13.39 4.75 0.26
N GLU A 91 -12.10 4.47 0.10
CA GLU A 91 -11.18 5.29 -0.70
C GLU A 91 -11.55 5.30 -2.18
N LEU A 92 -11.89 4.14 -2.75
CA LEU A 92 -12.33 4.02 -4.13
C LEU A 92 -13.63 4.80 -4.39
N ASP A 93 -14.64 4.64 -3.53
CA ASP A 93 -15.92 5.35 -3.63
C ASP A 93 -15.72 6.88 -3.53
N SER A 94 -14.85 7.33 -2.63
CA SER A 94 -14.46 8.73 -2.47
C SER A 94 -13.75 9.29 -3.72
N LEU A 95 -12.84 8.51 -4.31
CA LEU A 95 -12.12 8.86 -5.53
C LEU A 95 -13.07 8.96 -6.74
N VAL A 96 -14.01 8.01 -6.87
CA VAL A 96 -15.06 8.02 -7.90
C VAL A 96 -15.96 9.25 -7.74
N ALA A 97 -16.44 9.54 -6.53
CA ALA A 97 -17.28 10.72 -6.26
C ALA A 97 -16.55 12.04 -6.58
N THR A 98 -15.25 12.10 -6.28
CA THR A 98 -14.39 13.25 -6.61
C THR A 98 -14.21 13.40 -8.12
N ALA A 99 -13.91 12.30 -8.84
CA ALA A 99 -13.76 12.29 -10.29
C ALA A 99 -15.07 12.66 -11.02
N GLU A 100 -16.21 12.16 -10.55
CA GLU A 100 -17.52 12.57 -11.06
C GLU A 100 -17.79 14.06 -10.86
N SER A 101 -17.47 14.59 -9.68
CA SER A 101 -17.66 16.00 -9.34
C SER A 101 -16.79 16.90 -10.22
N ALA A 102 -15.53 16.53 -10.44
CA ALA A 102 -14.63 17.19 -11.38
C ALA A 102 -15.16 17.13 -12.83
N ARG A 103 -15.68 15.97 -13.27
CA ARG A 103 -16.27 15.80 -14.61
C ARG A 103 -17.52 16.65 -14.80
N LYS A 104 -18.41 16.71 -13.78
CA LYS A 104 -19.60 17.58 -13.76
C LYS A 104 -19.19 19.05 -13.86
N MET A 105 -18.23 19.48 -13.04
CA MET A 105 -17.68 20.85 -13.06
C MET A 105 -17.08 21.22 -14.43
N GLY A 106 -16.24 20.35 -15.00
CA GLY A 106 -15.64 20.55 -16.32
C GLY A 106 -16.69 20.78 -17.41
N LYS A 107 -17.76 19.97 -17.43
CA LYS A 107 -18.88 20.15 -18.37
C LYS A 107 -19.66 21.46 -18.13
N PHE A 108 -19.81 21.92 -16.88
CA PHE A 108 -20.42 23.22 -16.60
C PHE A 108 -19.54 24.38 -17.10
N MET A 109 -18.22 24.30 -16.88
CA MET A 109 -17.26 25.30 -17.37
C MET A 109 -17.20 25.34 -18.91
N GLU A 110 -17.20 24.19 -19.57
CA GLU A 110 -17.27 24.07 -21.03
C GLU A 110 -18.52 24.74 -21.61
N ASN A 111 -19.69 24.49 -21.01
CA ASN A 111 -20.94 25.13 -21.41
C ASN A 111 -20.89 26.66 -21.19
N ALA A 112 -20.41 27.12 -20.04
CA ALA A 112 -20.29 28.55 -19.74
C ALA A 112 -19.33 29.26 -20.71
N ALA A 113 -18.16 28.67 -20.98
CA ALA A 113 -17.20 29.17 -21.96
C ALA A 113 -17.79 29.20 -23.37
N THR A 114 -18.56 28.18 -23.76
CA THR A 114 -19.26 28.14 -25.05
C THR A 114 -20.30 29.25 -25.18
N ILE A 115 -21.08 29.53 -24.12
CA ILE A 115 -22.05 30.62 -24.10
C ILE A 115 -21.35 31.98 -24.19
N ALA A 116 -20.29 32.20 -23.41
CA ALA A 116 -19.50 33.43 -23.44
C ALA A 116 -18.84 33.66 -24.82
N SER A 117 -18.27 32.61 -25.42
CA SER A 117 -17.70 32.63 -26.76
C SER A 117 -18.75 33.01 -27.82
N LYS A 118 -19.93 32.38 -27.80
CA LYS A 118 -21.05 32.75 -28.69
C LYS A 118 -21.46 34.22 -28.53
N ARG A 119 -21.57 34.71 -27.30
CA ARG A 119 -21.90 36.13 -27.04
C ARG A 119 -20.83 37.10 -27.53
N TYR A 120 -19.56 36.74 -27.42
CA TYR A 120 -18.45 37.53 -27.96
C TYR A 120 -18.50 37.57 -29.49
N ILE A 121 -18.74 36.43 -30.16
CA ILE A 121 -18.89 36.33 -31.61
C ILE A 121 -20.12 37.13 -32.09
N GLU A 122 -21.26 37.03 -31.41
CA GLU A 122 -22.46 37.83 -31.69
C GLU A 122 -22.19 39.33 -31.58
N ALA A 123 -21.49 39.77 -30.52
CA ALA A 123 -21.14 41.18 -30.32
C ALA A 123 -20.20 41.69 -31.43
N ALA A 124 -19.19 40.90 -31.81
CA ALA A 124 -18.28 41.21 -32.91
C ALA A 124 -19.02 41.28 -34.26
N LEU A 125 -19.90 40.33 -34.55
CA LEU A 125 -20.72 40.29 -35.76
C LEU A 125 -21.67 41.51 -35.83
N ASN A 126 -22.33 41.85 -34.73
CA ASN A 126 -23.22 43.01 -34.64
C ASN A 126 -22.44 44.33 -34.82
N SER A 127 -21.26 44.45 -34.22
CA SER A 127 -20.37 45.61 -34.39
C SER A 127 -19.87 45.75 -35.84
N ALA A 128 -19.44 44.65 -36.46
CA ALA A 128 -19.07 44.61 -37.87
C ALA A 128 -20.24 44.98 -38.78
N THR A 129 -21.45 44.49 -38.50
CA THR A 129 -22.67 44.79 -39.26
C THR A 129 -23.09 46.26 -39.11
N ALA A 130 -22.99 46.81 -37.90
CA ALA A 130 -23.21 48.24 -37.66
C ALA A 130 -22.20 49.10 -38.41
N SER A 131 -20.93 48.68 -38.43
CA SER A 131 -19.83 49.34 -39.15
C SER A 131 -19.99 49.28 -40.68
N MET A 132 -20.43 48.14 -41.22
CA MET A 132 -20.79 48.02 -42.64
C MET A 132 -22.00 48.89 -42.99
N LYS A 133 -23.02 48.94 -42.13
CA LYS A 133 -24.22 49.77 -42.33
C LYS A 133 -23.91 51.26 -42.25
N SER A 134 -23.02 51.70 -41.36
CA SER A 134 -22.59 53.10 -41.28
C SER A 134 -21.70 53.48 -42.47
N ALA A 135 -20.77 52.62 -42.89
CA ALA A 135 -19.96 52.82 -44.09
C ALA A 135 -20.85 52.91 -45.36
N TRP A 136 -21.80 51.98 -45.52
CA TRP A 136 -22.76 52.00 -46.62
C TRP A 136 -23.63 53.27 -46.61
N LYS A 137 -24.12 53.69 -45.43
CA LYS A 137 -24.89 54.93 -45.32
C LYS A 137 -24.03 56.14 -45.69
N GLY A 138 -22.78 56.20 -45.26
CA GLY A 138 -21.80 57.22 -45.66
C GLY A 138 -21.58 57.29 -47.17
N ILE A 139 -21.52 56.14 -47.84
CA ILE A 139 -21.41 56.01 -49.31
C ILE A 139 -22.72 56.44 -50.01
N SER A 140 -23.89 56.22 -49.40
CA SER A 140 -25.16 56.71 -49.95
C SER A 140 -25.29 58.24 -49.81
N THR A 141 -24.88 58.81 -48.68
CA THR A 141 -24.87 60.28 -48.48
C THR A 141 -23.78 60.98 -49.28
N SER A 142 -22.66 60.31 -49.61
CA SER A 142 -21.66 60.89 -50.52
C SER A 142 -22.15 60.92 -51.97
N LYS A 143 -23.11 60.07 -52.36
CA LYS A 143 -23.81 60.17 -53.66
C LYS A 143 -24.73 61.39 -53.76
N GLU A 144 -25.26 61.91 -52.65
CA GLU A 144 -26.00 63.18 -52.63
C GLU A 144 -25.03 64.38 -52.53
N ALA A 145 -24.03 64.31 -51.64
CA ALA A 145 -23.07 65.41 -51.45
C ALA A 145 -22.13 65.66 -52.66
N THR A 146 -21.91 64.66 -53.53
CA THR A 146 -21.09 64.84 -54.75
C THR A 146 -21.83 65.54 -55.89
N ALA A 147 -23.14 65.78 -55.79
CA ALA A 147 -23.88 66.60 -56.75
C ALA A 147 -23.75 68.11 -56.47
N GLU A 148 -23.37 68.53 -55.26
CA GLU A 148 -23.41 69.94 -54.84
C GLU A 148 -22.03 70.58 -54.64
N SER A 149 -20.95 69.80 -54.49
CA SER A 149 -19.59 70.30 -54.24
C SER A 149 -18.72 70.42 -55.50
N ALA A 150 -19.21 71.14 -56.53
CA ALA A 150 -18.47 71.41 -57.78
C ALA A 150 -18.46 72.91 -58.18
N ARG A 151 -18.83 73.82 -57.27
CA ARG A 151 -18.76 75.28 -57.49
C ARG A 151 -18.37 76.06 -56.23
N LYS A 152 -17.06 76.22 -56.00
CA LYS A 152 -16.35 77.51 -56.02
C LYS A 152 -14.95 77.39 -55.42
N GLU A 153 -13.95 77.63 -56.26
CA GLU A 153 -12.59 78.00 -55.82
C GLU A 153 -12.55 79.46 -55.34
N GLY A 154 -11.45 79.82 -54.66
CA GLY A 154 -11.11 81.19 -54.27
C GLY A 154 -10.84 81.28 -52.76
N SER A 155 -9.60 81.17 -52.29
CA SER A 155 -8.59 82.26 -52.27
C SER A 155 -8.94 83.29 -51.17
N LEU A 156 -8.08 83.62 -50.18
CA LEU A 156 -6.62 83.47 -50.07
C LEU A 156 -6.18 83.42 -48.58
N LEU A 157 -5.03 82.77 -48.30
CA LEU A 157 -4.00 82.93 -47.22
C LEU A 157 -4.35 83.71 -45.91
N PHE A 158 -3.86 83.32 -44.72
CA PHE A 158 -2.63 83.79 -44.04
C PHE A 158 -2.71 83.25 -42.57
N VAL A 159 -1.74 82.67 -41.83
CA VAL A 159 -0.39 82.12 -42.12
C VAL A 159 -0.17 80.79 -41.31
N VAL A 160 0.95 80.65 -40.58
CA VAL A 160 1.71 79.43 -40.10
C VAL A 160 2.73 79.94 -39.01
N PRO A 161 3.67 79.17 -38.42
CA PRO A 161 3.63 78.06 -37.42
C PRO A 161 4.30 78.38 -36.05
N PHE A 162 4.35 77.42 -35.11
CA PHE A 162 5.64 76.88 -34.63
C PHE A 162 5.54 75.44 -34.05
N LEU A 163 6.65 74.69 -34.11
CA LEU A 163 6.81 73.30 -33.68
C LEU A 163 7.31 73.20 -32.22
N LEU A 164 7.05 72.08 -31.54
CA LEU A 164 8.09 71.12 -31.09
C LEU A 164 7.56 69.99 -30.18
N PHE A 165 7.94 68.75 -30.56
CA PHE A 165 8.45 67.63 -29.73
C PHE A 165 7.85 67.27 -28.35
N GLY A 166 7.62 65.96 -28.13
CA GLY A 166 7.37 65.40 -26.80
C GLY A 166 6.99 63.91 -26.81
N GLU A 167 7.99 63.02 -26.84
CA GLU A 167 7.81 61.55 -26.77
C GLU A 167 7.75 61.06 -25.29
N LYS A 168 7.28 59.81 -25.11
CA LYS A 168 7.48 58.87 -23.95
C LYS A 168 6.41 58.72 -22.86
N GLU A 169 5.69 57.58 -22.96
CA GLU A 169 5.87 56.39 -22.10
C GLU A 169 5.84 56.54 -20.56
N LYS A 170 4.86 55.87 -19.90
CA LYS A 170 5.18 54.89 -18.83
C LYS A 170 4.04 53.94 -18.43
N ARG A 171 4.43 52.71 -18.05
CA ARG A 171 3.64 51.72 -17.31
C ARG A 171 3.70 51.99 -15.80
N GLN A 172 2.64 51.64 -15.07
CA GLN A 172 2.61 50.89 -13.79
C GLN A 172 1.15 50.83 -13.32
N GLY A 173 0.63 49.76 -12.69
CA GLY A 173 1.30 48.58 -12.15
C GLY A 173 1.43 48.66 -10.64
N GLY A 174 0.32 48.38 -9.95
CA GLY A 174 0.15 48.35 -8.50
C GLY A 174 -1.23 47.78 -8.18
#